data_AF-A0A8K0KG95-F1
#
_entry.id   AF-A0A8K0KG95-F1
#
_cell.length_a   1.000
_cell.length_b   1.000
_cell.length_c   1.000
_cell.angle_alpha   90.00
_cell.angle_beta   90.00
_cell.angle_gamma   90.00
#
_symmetry.space_group_name_H-M   'P 1'
#
loop_
_entity.id
_entity.type
_entity.pdbx_description
1 polymer ?
#
loop_
_entity_poly.entity_id
_entity_poly.type
_entity_poly.pdbx_seq_one_letter_code
_entity_poly.pdbx_strand_id
1 'polypeptide(L)'
;MSASGNCMPPVIIFARKRMKPELMNGAPLDSMMLCSDSGYSNSDLFLVVSRGTTESLQKGSSPDFALEDLRARRETRPGPLTRADRLHPVH
;
A
#
# COMPACT_ATOMS: atom_id res chain seq x y z
N MET A 1 18.04 -3.82 4.82
CA MET A 1 17.42 -2.52 4.48
C MET A 1 15.93 -2.67 4.74
N SER A 2 15.37 -1.96 5.72
CA SER A 2 13.92 -1.98 5.98
C SER A 2 13.25 -0.96 5.06
N ALA A 3 12.47 -1.42 4.08
CA ALA A 3 11.63 -0.59 3.23
C ALA A 3 10.30 -0.26 3.93
N SER A 4 10.36 0.16 5.18
CA SER A 4 9.19 0.66 5.92
C SER A 4 8.96 2.12 5.55
N GLY A 5 8.55 2.35 4.30
CA GLY A 5 8.14 3.66 3.80
C GLY A 5 6.78 3.54 3.13
N ASN A 6 5.92 4.54 3.27
CA ASN A 6 4.70 4.61 2.49
C ASN A 6 5.07 4.79 1.01
N CYS A 7 4.65 3.85 0.18
CA CYS A 7 4.77 3.97 -1.27
C CYS A 7 3.63 4.86 -1.78
N MET A 8 3.90 5.66 -2.81
CA MET A 8 2.83 6.38 -3.48
C MET A 8 1.92 5.37 -4.21
N PRO A 9 0.59 5.51 -4.11
CA PRO A 9 -0.32 4.71 -4.91
C PRO A 9 0.00 4.86 -6.41
N PRO A 10 -0.27 3.82 -7.23
CA PRO A 10 -0.02 3.89 -8.66
C PRO A 10 -0.81 5.03 -9.30
N VAL A 11 -0.15 5.79 -10.18
CA VAL A 11 -0.79 6.87 -10.95
C VAL A 11 -0.82 6.46 -12.42
N ILE A 12 -2.01 6.51 -13.03
CA ILE A 12 -2.22 6.17 -14.43
C ILE A 12 -2.62 7.43 -15.19
N ILE A 13 -1.83 7.81 -16.19
CA ILE A 13 -2.07 9.00 -17.03
C ILE A 13 -2.54 8.55 -18.41
N PHE A 14 -3.76 8.92 -18.77
CA PHE A 14 -4.34 8.62 -20.09
C PHE A 14 -4.16 9.80 -21.06
N ALA A 15 -3.80 9.51 -22.31
CA ALA A 15 -3.75 10.47 -23.43
C ALA A 15 -5.16 10.89 -23.86
N ARG A 16 -5.85 11.71 -23.04
CA ARG A 16 -7.27 12.01 -23.18
C ARG A 16 -7.63 13.37 -22.61
N LYS A 17 -8.68 13.97 -23.17
CA LYS A 17 -9.32 15.20 -22.66
C LYS A 17 -10.44 14.94 -21.64
N ARG A 18 -11.03 13.75 -21.66
CA ARG A 18 -12.22 13.42 -20.86
C ARG A 18 -12.04 12.06 -20.18
N MET A 19 -12.45 12.04 -18.92
CA MET A 19 -12.43 10.84 -18.10
C MET A 19 -13.64 9.96 -18.37
N LYS A 20 -13.41 8.64 -18.31
CA LYS A 20 -14.45 7.63 -18.24
C LYS A 20 -14.12 6.68 -17.08
N PRO A 21 -15.08 6.35 -16.21
CA PRO A 21 -14.84 5.50 -15.05
C PRO A 21 -14.36 4.09 -15.44
N GLU A 22 -14.81 3.58 -16.58
CA GLU A 22 -14.43 2.27 -17.15
C GLU A 22 -12.92 2.11 -17.40
N LEU A 23 -12.16 3.22 -17.46
CA LEU A 23 -10.72 3.16 -17.65
C LEU A 23 -9.94 2.60 -16.46
N MET A 24 -10.56 2.59 -15.29
CA MET A 24 -9.99 2.01 -14.08
C MET A 24 -10.42 0.55 -13.86
N ASN A 25 -11.14 -0.05 -14.82
CA ASN A 25 -11.51 -1.45 -14.73
C ASN A 25 -10.25 -2.33 -14.72
N GLY A 26 -10.04 -3.04 -13.60
CA GLY A 26 -8.86 -3.87 -13.39
C GLY A 26 -7.59 -3.10 -12.98
N ALA A 27 -7.67 -1.80 -12.73
CA ALA A 27 -6.57 -1.05 -12.15
C ALA A 27 -6.29 -1.53 -10.70
N PRO A 28 -5.03 -1.49 -10.23
CA PRO A 28 -4.71 -1.79 -8.84
C PRO A 28 -5.52 -0.93 -7.87
N LEU A 29 -5.79 -1.46 -6.68
CA LEU A 29 -6.52 -0.72 -5.65
C LEU A 29 -5.80 0.58 -5.30
N ASP A 30 -6.57 1.63 -4.98
CA ASP A 30 -6.09 2.98 -4.70
C ASP A 30 -5.33 3.67 -5.84
N SER A 31 -5.38 3.13 -7.06
CA SER A 31 -4.78 3.80 -8.23
C SER A 31 -5.48 5.12 -8.52
N MET A 32 -4.67 6.14 -8.80
CA MET A 32 -5.15 7.46 -9.20
C MET A 32 -5.23 7.57 -10.72
N MET A 33 -6.39 7.99 -11.23
CA MET A 33 -6.60 8.22 -12.65
C MET A 33 -6.37 9.70 -12.99
N LEU A 34 -5.48 9.97 -13.95
CA LEU A 34 -5.22 11.32 -14.48
C LEU A 34 -5.33 11.33 -16.01
N CYS A 35 -5.54 12.52 -16.57
CA CYS A 35 -5.63 12.74 -18.01
C CYS A 35 -4.65 13.84 -18.43
N SER A 36 -4.02 13.65 -19.57
CA SER A 36 -3.13 14.60 -20.23
C SER A 36 -3.38 14.54 -21.73
N ASP A 37 -3.25 15.65 -22.45
CA ASP A 37 -3.35 15.63 -23.91
C ASP A 37 -2.28 14.75 -24.56
N SER A 38 -1.08 14.68 -23.96
CA SER A 38 0.04 13.88 -24.45
C SER A 38 0.07 12.46 -23.89
N GLY A 39 -0.70 12.18 -22.83
CA GLY A 39 -0.58 10.94 -22.04
C GLY A 39 0.65 10.86 -21.14
N TYR A 40 1.52 11.88 -21.17
CA TYR A 40 2.67 11.97 -20.29
C TYR A 40 2.38 12.88 -19.10
N SER A 41 3.18 12.70 -18.05
CA SER A 41 3.19 13.58 -16.88
C SER A 41 3.64 14.99 -17.24
N ASN A 42 3.17 15.96 -16.46
CA ASN A 42 3.60 17.36 -16.53
C ASN A 42 3.63 17.95 -15.11
N SER A 43 4.12 19.18 -14.97
CA SER A 43 4.27 19.84 -13.66
C SER A 43 2.95 19.94 -12.89
N ASP A 44 1.83 20.20 -13.59
CA ASP A 44 0.51 20.35 -12.96
C ASP A 44 0.01 19.00 -12.43
N LEU A 45 0.13 17.94 -13.23
CA LEU A 45 -0.24 16.57 -12.84
C LEU A 45 0.62 16.08 -11.68
N PHE A 46 1.90 16.40 -11.68
CA PHE A 46 2.79 16.08 -10.56
C PHE A 46 2.32 16.73 -9.24
N LEU A 47 1.86 17.99 -9.28
CA LEU A 47 1.31 18.66 -8.10
C LEU A 47 0.01 18.02 -7.62
N VAL A 48 -0.86 17.58 -8.54
CA VAL A 48 -2.10 16.85 -8.21
C VAL A 48 -1.78 15.55 -7.47
N VAL A 49 -0.85 14.75 -8.01
CA VAL A 49 -0.38 13.51 -7.37
C VAL A 49 0.20 13.81 -5.99
N SER A 50 1.09 14.79 -5.89
CA SER A 50 1.78 15.13 -4.65
C SER A 50 0.80 15.54 -3.55
N ARG A 51 -0.30 16.21 -3.88
CA ARG A 51 -1.33 16.60 -2.91
C ARG A 51 -2.24 15.44 -2.52
N GLY A 52 -2.76 14.68 -3.49
CA GLY A 52 -3.68 13.57 -3.19
C GLY A 52 -3.03 12.44 -2.39
N THR A 53 -1.71 12.28 -2.51
CA THR A 53 -0.95 11.32 -1.72
C THR A 53 -0.73 11.78 -0.27
N THR A 54 -0.60 13.09 -0.01
CA THR A 54 -0.53 13.63 1.37
C THR A 54 -1.82 13.46 2.17
N GLU A 55 -2.99 13.53 1.53
CA GLU A 55 -4.28 13.24 2.19
C GLU A 55 -4.43 11.75 2.50
N SER A 56 -3.95 10.89 1.61
CA SER A 56 -3.98 9.43 1.81
C SER A 56 -3.01 8.98 2.92
N LEU A 57 -1.88 9.70 3.09
CA LEU A 57 -0.95 9.52 4.22
C LEU A 57 -1.60 9.80 5.58
N GLN A 58 -2.54 10.75 5.66
CA GLN A 58 -3.28 11.00 6.91
C GLN A 58 -4.35 9.93 7.22
N LYS A 59 -4.88 9.23 6.22
CA LYS A 59 -5.81 8.10 6.45
C LYS A 59 -5.10 6.81 6.87
N GLY A 60 -3.83 6.63 6.48
CA GLY A 60 -2.99 5.52 6.92
C GLY A 60 -2.61 5.56 8.41
N SER A 61 -2.82 6.68 9.11
CA SER A 61 -2.73 6.74 10.57
C SER A 61 -4.04 6.39 11.27
N SER A 62 -4.97 5.72 10.59
CA SER A 62 -6.14 5.14 11.24
C SER A 62 -5.67 4.10 12.26
N PRO A 63 -6.08 4.20 13.54
CA PRO A 63 -5.71 3.24 14.59
C PRO A 63 -6.12 1.79 14.23
N ASP A 64 -7.08 1.60 13.32
CA ASP A 64 -7.53 0.28 12.88
C ASP A 64 -6.46 -0.50 12.10
N PHE A 65 -5.66 0.18 11.25
CA PHE A 65 -4.61 -0.50 10.48
C PHE A 65 -3.45 -0.96 11.38
N ALA A 66 -3.11 -0.15 12.39
CA ALA A 66 -2.13 -0.53 13.42
C ALA A 66 -2.63 -1.70 14.27
N LEU A 67 -3.94 -1.76 14.55
CA LEU A 67 -4.56 -2.83 15.32
C LEU A 67 -4.58 -4.16 14.55
N GLU A 68 -4.84 -4.13 13.24
CA GLU A 68 -4.80 -5.32 12.37
C GLU A 68 -3.36 -5.85 12.20
N ASP A 69 -2.35 -4.98 12.05
CA ASP A 69 -0.94 -5.41 12.03
C ASP A 69 -0.51 -6.01 13.39
N LEU A 70 -0.99 -5.46 14.51
CA LEU A 70 -0.74 -6.02 15.85
C LEU A 70 -1.45 -7.36 16.08
N ARG A 71 -2.64 -7.57 15.48
CA ARG A 71 -3.36 -8.85 15.49
C ARG A 71 -2.62 -9.90 14.67
N ALA A 72 -2.20 -9.57 13.45
CA ALA A 72 -1.41 -10.46 12.60
C ALA A 72 -0.06 -10.87 13.24
N ARG A 73 0.59 -9.96 13.99
CA ARG A 73 1.81 -10.27 14.77
C ARG A 73 1.56 -11.11 16.02
N ARG A 74 0.34 -11.11 16.56
CA ARG A 74 -0.02 -11.96 17.71
C ARG A 74 -0.25 -13.41 17.29
N GLU A 75 -0.76 -13.64 16.09
CA GLU A 75 -1.07 -14.98 15.57
C GLU A 75 0.17 -15.78 15.12
N THR A 76 1.30 -15.12 14.89
CA THR A 76 2.55 -15.74 14.43
C THR A 76 3.53 -16.10 15.53
N ARG A 77 3.18 -15.93 16.82
CA ARG A 77 4.02 -16.45 17.90
C ARG A 77 3.82 -17.97 18.03
N PRO A 78 4.83 -18.80 17.75
CA PRO A 78 4.75 -20.20 18.18
C PRO A 78 4.56 -20.20 19.70
N GLY A 79 3.59 -20.98 20.16
CA GLY A 79 3.31 -21.16 21.59
C GLY A 79 4.58 -21.56 22.34
N PRO A 80 4.65 -21.33 23.66
CA PRO A 80 5.83 -21.69 24.44
C PRO A 80 6.13 -23.18 24.23
N LEU A 81 7.34 -23.49 23.73
CA LEU A 81 7.84 -24.85 23.61
C LEU A 81 7.72 -25.53 24.96
N THR A 82 6.85 -26.54 25.03
CA THR A 82 6.67 -27.35 26.24
C THR A 82 7.98 -28.07 26.56
N ARG A 83 8.27 -28.19 27.87
CA ARG A 83 9.52 -28.76 28.43
C ARG A 83 9.89 -30.17 27.91
N ALA A 84 8.98 -30.85 27.21
CA ALA A 84 9.18 -32.16 26.62
C ALA A 84 10.15 -32.17 25.42
N ASP A 85 10.34 -31.04 24.72
CA ASP A 85 11.14 -31.00 23.48
C ASP A 85 12.67 -30.85 23.70
N ARG A 86 13.15 -30.96 24.94
CA ARG A 86 14.58 -30.78 25.30
C ARG A 86 15.40 -32.06 25.41
N LEU A 87 14.86 -33.23 25.07
CA LEU A 87 15.60 -34.49 25.14
C LEU A 87 15.76 -35.10 23.75
N HIS A 88 16.85 -34.71 23.06
CA HIS A 88 17.40 -35.55 22.00
C HIS A 88 18.45 -36.50 22.61
N PRO A 89 18.47 -37.79 22.20
CA PRO A 89 19.44 -38.74 22.71
C PRO A 89 20.81 -38.45 22.11
N VAL A 90 21.82 -38.42 22.98
CA VAL A 90 23.23 -38.50 22.61
C VAL A 90 23.49 -39.92 22.15
N HIS A 91 23.85 -40.10 20.88
CA HIS A 91 24.51 -41.30 20.38
C HIS A 91 25.71 -40.88 19.54
#